data_AF-A0A7U2MWZ5-F1
#
_entry.id   AF-A0A7U2MWZ5-F1
#
_cell.length_a   1.000
_cell.length_b   1.000
_cell.length_c   1.000
_cell.angle_alpha   90.00
_cell.angle_beta   90.00
_cell.angle_gamma   90.00
#
_symmetry.space_group_name_H-M   'P 1'
#
loop_
_entity.id
_entity.type
_entity.pdbx_description
1 polymer ?
#
loop_
_entity_poly.entity_id
_entity_poly.type
_entity_poly.pdbx_seq_one_letter_code
_entity_poly.pdbx_strand_id
1 'polypeptide(L)' 'MNALRRSLRRKPFPIPHPGPLLPPNEPVDEERCAGYNSKDFYPAKPGEVLAERYQILVRVGWGTTSTV' A
#
# COMPACT_ATOMS: atom_id res chain seq x y z
N MET A 1 -9.02 -33.38 -7.37
CA MET A 1 -8.77 -32.18 -6.53
C MET A 1 -8.63 -30.99 -7.48
N ASN A 2 -9.70 -30.22 -7.69
CA ASN A 2 -9.70 -29.16 -8.69
C ASN A 2 -9.21 -27.86 -8.07
N ALA A 3 -7.99 -27.44 -8.41
CA ALA A 3 -7.46 -26.15 -8.01
C ALA A 3 -8.22 -25.05 -8.77
N LEU A 4 -9.13 -24.37 -8.08
CA LEU A 4 -9.80 -23.19 -8.61
C LEU A 4 -8.74 -22.10 -8.81
N ARG A 5 -8.29 -21.89 -10.06
CA ARG A 5 -7.44 -20.74 -10.42
C ARG A 5 -8.24 -19.46 -10.19
N ARG A 6 -8.13 -18.90 -9.00
CA ARG A 6 -8.66 -17.58 -8.67
C ARG A 6 -7.86 -16.55 -9.46
N SER A 7 -8.48 -16.00 -10.50
CA SER A 7 -7.92 -14.88 -11.24
C SER A 7 -7.60 -13.75 -10.24
N LEU A 8 -6.33 -13.39 -10.13
CA LEU A 8 -5.87 -12.26 -9.30
C LEU A 8 -6.23 -10.91 -9.93
N ARG A 9 -7.02 -10.89 -11.02
CA ARG A 9 -7.52 -9.66 -11.63
C ARG A 9 -8.54 -9.00 -10.70
N ARG A 10 -8.03 -8.20 -9.78
CA ARG A 10 -8.79 -7.23 -9.02
C ARG A 10 -9.22 -6.13 -9.99
N LYS A 11 -10.50 -5.71 -9.93
CA LYS A 11 -10.93 -4.52 -10.68
C LYS A 11 -10.06 -3.34 -10.24
N PRO A 12 -9.55 -2.51 -11.17
CA PRO A 12 -8.85 -1.29 -10.82
C PRO A 12 -9.73 -0.45 -9.90
N PHE A 13 -9.12 0.18 -8.90
CA PHE A 13 -9.83 1.18 -8.13
C PHE A 13 -10.24 2.34 -9.06
N PRO A 14 -11.44 2.93 -8.85
CA PRO A 14 -11.81 4.14 -9.57
C PRO A 14 -10.77 5.23 -9.30
N ILE A 15 -10.38 5.95 -10.36
CA ILE A 15 -9.43 7.05 -10.26
C ILE A 15 -10.14 8.16 -9.47
N PRO A 16 -9.60 8.61 -8.32
CA PRO A 16 -10.17 9.72 -7.58
C PRO A 16 -10.09 11.01 -8.40
N HIS A 17 -11.00 11.95 -8.13
CA HIS A 17 -10.93 13.28 -8.73
C HIS A 17 -9.59 13.94 -8.37
N PRO A 18 -8.91 14.61 -9.32
CA PRO A 18 -7.67 15.31 -9.03
C PRO A 18 -7.92 16.33 -7.91
N GLY A 19 -7.23 16.15 -6.78
CA GLY A 19 -7.19 17.16 -5.73
C GLY A 19 -6.40 18.40 -6.17
N PRO A 20 -6.27 19.41 -5.30
CA PRO A 20 -5.40 20.55 -5.54
C PRO A 20 -3.97 20.12 -5.92
N LEU A 21 -3.34 20.86 -6.82
CA LEU A 21 -1.94 20.62 -7.18
C LEU A 21 -1.04 20.83 -5.96
N LEU A 22 -0.10 19.91 -5.75
CA LEU A 22 0.89 20.02 -4.68
C LEU A 22 1.92 21.10 -5.03
N PRO A 23 2.50 21.81 -4.02
CA PRO A 23 3.56 22.78 -4.26
C PRO A 23 4.80 22.10 -4.86
N PRO A 24 5.40 22.65 -5.93
CA PRO A 24 6.50 21.99 -6.65
C PRO A 24 7.82 21.93 -5.86
N ASN A 25 7.99 22.79 -4.85
CA ASN A 25 9.22 22.90 -4.05
C ASN A 25 9.10 22.28 -2.64
N GLU A 26 7.97 21.66 -2.32
CA GLU A 26 7.79 20.99 -1.03
C GLU A 26 7.95 19.48 -1.24
N PRO A 27 8.86 18.82 -0.50
CA PRO A 27 8.92 17.37 -0.52
C PRO A 27 7.59 16.80 -0.02
N VAL A 28 6.93 16.04 -0.89
CA VAL A 28 5.69 15.35 -0.57
C VAL A 28 6.06 14.05 0.13
N ASP A 29 5.80 13.99 1.42
CA ASP A 29 5.82 12.75 2.19
C ASP A 29 4.39 12.22 2.29
N GLU A 30 4.18 11.01 1.78
CA GLU A 30 2.88 10.36 1.81
C GLU A 30 2.38 10.20 3.26
N GLU A 31 3.27 9.98 4.25
CA GLU A 31 2.93 9.85 5.69
C GLU A 31 2.30 11.10 6.29
N ARG A 32 2.50 12.25 5.63
CA ARG A 32 1.97 13.55 6.06
C ARG A 32 0.67 13.92 5.36
N CYS A 33 0.16 13.07 4.47
CA CYS A 33 -1.07 13.33 3.74
C CYS A 33 -2.27 13.29 4.70
N ALA A 34 -3.15 14.31 4.64
CA ALA A 34 -4.26 14.47 5.59
C ALA A 34 -5.26 13.30 5.59
N GLY A 35 -5.30 12.51 4.51
CA GLY A 35 -6.13 11.30 4.41
C GLY A 35 -5.46 10.02 4.89
N TYR A 36 -4.20 10.07 5.35
CA TYR A 36 -3.51 8.88 5.82
C TYR A 36 -3.98 8.47 7.22
N ASN A 37 -4.33 7.21 7.36
CA ASN A 37 -4.56 6.56 8.63
C ASN A 37 -3.93 5.17 8.59
N SER A 38 -2.88 4.97 9.39
CA SER A 38 -2.11 3.72 9.42
C SER A 38 -2.96 2.48 9.76
N LYS A 39 -4.13 2.65 10.38
CA LYS A 39 -5.05 1.56 10.71
C LYS A 39 -5.77 0.97 9.49
N ASP A 40 -5.77 1.69 8.37
CA ASP A 40 -6.40 1.25 7.12
C ASP A 40 -5.45 0.38 6.28
N PHE A 41 -4.21 0.19 6.74
CA PHE A 41 -3.15 -0.53 6.06
C PHE A 41 -2.64 -1.72 6.86
N TYR A 42 -1.97 -2.64 6.17
CA TYR A 42 -1.30 -3.75 6.83
C TYR A 42 -0.15 -3.24 7.71
N PRO A 43 -0.12 -3.56 9.01
CA PRO A 43 0.95 -3.12 9.90
C PRO A 43 2.18 -4.01 9.72
N ALA A 44 2.94 -3.79 8.63
CA ALA A 44 4.15 -4.55 8.29
C ALA A 44 5.21 -4.43 9.39
N LYS A 45 5.53 -5.55 10.06
CA LYS A 45 6.52 -5.59 11.14
C LYS A 45 7.82 -6.27 10.68
N PRO A 46 9.00 -5.66 10.93
CA PRO A 46 10.26 -6.35 10.73
C PRO A 46 10.29 -7.70 11.45
N GLY A 47 10.77 -8.73 10.75
CA GLY A 47 10.82 -10.11 11.23
C GLY A 47 9.58 -10.96 10.95
N GLU A 48 8.44 -10.34 10.59
CA GLU A 48 7.21 -11.05 10.24
C GLU A 48 7.37 -11.87 8.96
N VAL A 49 6.82 -13.09 8.93
CA VAL A 49 6.88 -13.98 7.75
C VAL A 49 5.50 -14.07 7.09
N LEU A 50 5.38 -13.48 5.90
CA LEU A 50 4.17 -13.51 5.08
C LEU A 50 4.08 -14.81 4.29
N ALA A 51 2.92 -15.48 4.40
CA ALA A 51 2.60 -16.72 3.70
C ALA A 51 3.70 -17.79 3.81
N GLU A 52 4.43 -17.81 4.94
CA GLU A 52 5.52 -18.74 5.25
C GLU A 52 6.70 -18.69 4.26
N ARG A 53 6.81 -17.62 3.46
CA ARG A 53 7.80 -17.55 2.37
C ARG A 53 8.59 -16.26 2.30
N TYR A 54 8.06 -15.16 2.84
CA TYR A 54 8.67 -13.84 2.71
C TYR A 54 8.81 -13.19 4.07
N GLN A 55 10.05 -12.98 4.51
CA GLN A 55 10.31 -12.24 5.74
C GLN A 55 10.38 -10.74 5.45
N ILE A 56 9.63 -9.95 6.20
CA ILE A 56 9.70 -8.50 6.14
C ILE A 56 11.00 -8.08 6.85
N LEU A 57 11.90 -7.42 6.12
CA LEU A 57 13.15 -6.90 6.71
C LEU A 57 12.97 -5.49 7.24
N VAL A 58 12.38 -4.62 6.43
CA VAL A 58 12.14 -3.21 6.71
C VAL A 58 11.00 -2.73 5.82
N ARG A 59 10.26 -1.72 6.26
CA ARG A 59 9.31 -0.97 5.42
C ARG A 59 10.07 0.19 4.78
N VAL A 60 10.18 0.21 3.46
CA VAL A 60 10.83 1.28 2.70
C VAL A 60 9.85 2.34 2.22
N GLY A 61 8.56 2.01 2.15
CA GLY A 61 7.52 2.95 1.80
C GLY A 61 6.13 2.35 1.89
N TRP A 62 5.14 3.14 1.53
CA TRP A 62 3.76 2.70 1.37
C TRP A 62 3.10 3.55 0.30
N GLY A 63 1.85 3.22 -0.05
CA GLY A 63 1.01 4.04 -0.90
C GLY A 63 -0.45 3.77 -0.57
N THR A 64 -1.39 4.48 -1.21
CA THR A 64 -2.83 4.44 -0.89
C THR A 64 -3.44 3.04 -0.76
N THR A 65 -2.83 2.01 -1.36
CA THR A 65 -3.29 0.62 -1.24
C THR A 65 -2.18 -0.41 -1.03
N SER A 66 -0.95 0.02 -0.74
CA SER A 66 0.23 -0.85 -0.76
C SER A 66 1.24 -0.49 0.32
N THR A 67 2.08 -1.45 0.68
CA THR A 67 3.25 -1.26 1.55
C THR A 67 4.43 -1.96 0.87
N VAL A 68 5.60 -1.32 0.88
CA VAL A 68 6.84 -1.86 0.31
C VAL A 68 7.90 -1.94 1.41
#